data_AF-A0A1N7GRH4-F1
#
_entry.id   AF-A0A1N7GRH4-F1
#
_cell.length_a   1.000
_cell.length_b   1.000
_cell.length_c   1.000
_cell.angle_alpha   90.00
_cell.angle_beta   90.00
_cell.angle_gamma   90.00
#
_symmetry.space_group_name_H-M   'P 1'
#
loop_
_entity.id
_entity.type
_entity.pdbx_description
1 polymer ?
#
loop_
_entity_poly.entity_id
_entity_poly.type
_entity_poly.pdbx_seq_one_letter_code
_entity_poly.pdbx_strand_id
1 'polypeptide(L)'
;MRLRHPVSRSIAAAALCAAALTGAAACSDSDSGASSSSSAAGTTSASSSASAAESSVASAPADLDTAKAQQILRTVIDPNSTPETVAGLVDDNDPGIGQKLNGFAKGASQGGYTPDKFTVKSVEATDENNATVTVEVASPHAPQPVAVPYTFTKVEGAWKVSKDAVNSLLSMANGPH
;
A
#
# COMPACT_ATOMS: atom_id res chain seq x y z
N MET A 1 37.37 -35.88 14.04
CA MET A 1 36.07 -36.24 14.63
C MET A 1 34.97 -35.68 13.73
N ARG A 2 34.20 -36.55 13.07
CA ARG A 2 33.03 -36.14 12.28
C ARG A 2 31.80 -36.25 13.19
N LEU A 3 31.16 -35.13 13.49
CA LEU A 3 29.80 -35.15 14.03
C LEU A 3 28.83 -35.07 12.85
N ARG A 4 28.16 -36.19 12.61
CA ARG A 4 26.94 -36.30 11.82
C ARG A 4 25.74 -35.94 12.71
N HIS A 5 24.58 -35.89 12.06
CA HIS A 5 23.19 -35.89 12.55
C HIS A 5 22.47 -34.55 12.38
N PRO A 6 21.15 -34.55 12.11
CA PRO A 6 20.44 -35.40 11.15
C PRO A 6 19.51 -34.59 10.23
N VAL A 7 19.24 -35.16 9.05
CA VAL A 7 18.21 -34.71 8.11
C VAL A 7 16.84 -35.10 8.68
N SER A 8 16.01 -34.13 9.02
CA SER A 8 14.58 -34.33 9.26
C SER A 8 13.81 -33.97 8.00
N ARG A 9 13.42 -35.01 7.25
CA ARG A 9 12.41 -34.97 6.20
C ARG A 9 11.04 -34.80 6.85
N SER A 10 10.32 -33.74 6.50
CA SER A 10 8.88 -33.66 6.74
C SER A 10 8.15 -33.71 5.40
N ILE A 11 7.50 -34.84 5.17
CA ILE A 11 6.49 -35.04 4.13
C ILE A 11 5.18 -34.52 4.69
N ALA A 12 4.51 -33.62 3.98
CA ALA A 12 3.08 -33.39 4.12
C ALA A 12 2.51 -33.02 2.75
N ALA A 13 1.80 -33.97 2.16
CA ALA A 13 0.96 -33.76 0.99
C ALA A 13 -0.39 -33.18 1.46
N ALA A 14 -0.87 -32.15 0.78
CA ALA A 14 -2.27 -31.75 0.84
C ALA A 14 -2.70 -31.30 -0.56
N ALA A 15 -3.48 -32.15 -1.22
CA ALA A 15 -4.22 -31.84 -2.44
C ALA A 15 -5.57 -31.24 -2.04
N LEU A 16 -5.96 -30.09 -2.60
CA LEU A 16 -7.36 -29.62 -2.56
C LEU A 16 -7.73 -28.89 -3.85
N CYS A 17 -8.97 -29.15 -4.25
CA CYS A 17 -9.55 -29.09 -5.58
C CYS A 17 -9.80 -27.70 -6.18
N ALA A 18 -9.87 -27.69 -7.52
CA ALA A 18 -10.38 -26.60 -8.34
C ALA A 18 -11.87 -26.31 -8.09
N ALA A 19 -12.26 -25.04 -8.22
CA ALA A 19 -13.62 -24.64 -8.53
C ALA A 19 -13.58 -23.45 -9.50
N ALA A 20 -13.94 -23.72 -10.76
CA ALA A 20 -14.27 -22.70 -11.73
C ALA A 20 -15.72 -22.26 -11.50
N LEU A 21 -15.97 -20.94 -11.52
CA LEU A 21 -17.30 -20.39 -11.66
C LEU A 21 -17.29 -19.33 -12.76
N THR A 22 -17.70 -19.77 -13.95
CA THR A 22 -18.24 -18.93 -15.00
C THR A 22 -19.59 -18.40 -14.55
N GLY A 23 -19.77 -17.08 -14.63
CA GLY A 23 -21.06 -16.43 -14.42
C GLY A 23 -21.23 -15.30 -15.41
N ALA A 24 -21.83 -15.63 -16.56
CA ALA A 24 -22.36 -14.66 -17.51
C ALA A 24 -23.83 -14.36 -17.17
N ALA A 25 -24.19 -13.09 -17.06
CA ALA A 25 -25.54 -12.55 -17.21
C ALA A 25 -25.36 -11.08 -17.63
N ALA A 26 -25.67 -10.66 -18.87
CA ALA A 26 -26.95 -10.63 -19.59
C ALA A 26 -27.81 -9.40 -19.24
N CYS A 27 -28.41 -8.83 -20.30
CA CYS A 27 -29.43 -7.77 -20.37
C CYS A 27 -28.94 -6.32 -20.26
N SER A 28 -29.36 -5.37 -21.11
CA SER A 28 -30.31 -5.38 -22.24
C SER A 28 -30.11 -4.04 -22.99
N ASP A 29 -29.91 -4.06 -24.31
CA ASP A 29 -30.90 -3.65 -25.33
C ASP A 29 -31.29 -2.17 -25.33
N SER A 30 -30.84 -1.41 -26.33
CA SER A 30 -31.77 -0.89 -27.34
C SER A 30 -31.07 -0.41 -28.60
N ASP A 31 -31.63 -0.90 -29.70
CA ASP A 31 -31.30 -0.76 -31.10
C ASP A 31 -31.70 0.62 -31.68
N SER A 32 -31.28 0.81 -32.93
CA SER A 32 -31.94 1.59 -33.98
C SER A 32 -31.32 2.95 -34.32
N GLY A 33 -30.76 3.01 -35.54
CA GLY A 33 -30.95 4.18 -36.39
C GLY A 33 -29.72 4.64 -37.17
N ALA A 34 -29.35 3.93 -38.23
CA ALA A 34 -28.60 4.51 -39.33
C ALA A 34 -29.47 5.53 -40.09
N SER A 35 -28.94 6.70 -40.43
CA SER A 35 -29.22 7.41 -41.69
C SER A 35 -28.28 8.61 -41.89
N SER A 36 -27.72 8.69 -43.09
CA SER A 36 -26.81 9.72 -43.56
C SER A 36 -27.51 11.01 -43.99
N SER A 37 -26.74 12.11 -43.95
CA SER A 37 -26.85 13.34 -44.73
C SER A 37 -27.99 14.33 -44.43
N SER A 38 -27.62 15.49 -43.88
CA SER A 38 -27.80 16.79 -44.56
C SER A 38 -27.24 17.95 -43.72
N SER A 39 -26.57 18.86 -44.41
CA SER A 39 -25.95 20.09 -43.91
C SER A 39 -26.97 21.08 -43.34
N ALA A 40 -26.67 21.68 -42.19
CA ALA A 40 -27.06 23.05 -41.85
C ALA A 40 -26.26 23.56 -40.65
N ALA A 41 -25.65 24.72 -40.81
CA ALA A 41 -25.00 25.47 -39.75
C ALA A 41 -26.02 25.89 -38.67
N GLY A 42 -25.63 25.73 -37.42
CA GLY A 42 -26.41 26.18 -36.26
C GLY A 42 -25.53 26.14 -35.03
N THR A 43 -25.07 27.31 -34.59
CA THR A 43 -24.35 27.54 -33.35
C THR A 43 -25.11 26.96 -32.17
N THR A 44 -24.59 25.91 -31.54
CA THR A 44 -25.00 25.50 -30.20
C THR A 44 -23.77 25.08 -29.42
N SER A 45 -23.63 25.68 -28.24
CA SER A 45 -22.56 25.49 -27.29
C SER A 45 -22.22 24.01 -27.16
N ALA A 46 -20.99 23.65 -27.51
CA ALA A 46 -20.41 22.41 -27.04
C ALA A 46 -20.28 22.55 -25.53
N SER A 47 -21.28 22.03 -24.81
CA SER A 47 -21.12 21.61 -23.44
C SER A 47 -20.02 20.56 -23.45
N SER A 48 -18.79 21.01 -23.29
CA SER A 48 -17.70 20.21 -22.81
C SER A 48 -18.22 19.56 -21.54
N SER A 49 -18.63 18.29 -21.67
CA SER A 49 -18.81 17.42 -20.52
C SER A 49 -17.42 17.29 -19.93
N ALA A 50 -17.08 18.26 -19.08
CA ALA A 50 -16.13 18.07 -18.02
C ALA A 50 -16.73 16.90 -17.24
N SER A 51 -16.23 15.70 -17.54
CA SER A 51 -16.26 14.62 -16.59
C SER A 51 -15.42 15.13 -15.43
N ALA A 52 -16.08 15.89 -14.55
CA ALA A 52 -15.64 16.06 -13.20
C ALA A 52 -15.65 14.63 -12.67
N ALA A 53 -14.49 13.98 -12.75
CA ALA A 53 -14.16 12.93 -11.83
C ALA A 53 -14.30 13.60 -10.46
N GLU A 54 -15.50 13.50 -9.92
CA GLU A 54 -15.77 13.76 -8.53
C GLU A 54 -14.90 12.73 -7.82
N SER A 55 -13.68 13.14 -7.48
CA SER A 55 -12.89 12.50 -6.43
C SER A 55 -13.75 12.59 -5.19
N SER A 56 -14.72 11.68 -5.12
CA SER A 56 -15.29 11.21 -3.89
C SER A 56 -14.05 10.81 -3.09
N VAL A 57 -13.75 11.62 -2.08
CA VAL A 57 -12.76 11.28 -1.08
C VAL A 57 -13.30 10.01 -0.46
N ALA A 58 -12.88 8.86 -1.01
CA ALA A 58 -13.34 7.58 -0.56
C ALA A 58 -12.89 7.50 0.89
N SER A 59 -13.88 7.46 1.79
CA SER A 59 -13.64 7.34 3.21
C SER A 59 -12.69 6.16 3.43
N ALA A 60 -11.74 6.30 4.36
CA ALA A 60 -10.78 5.25 4.68
C ALA A 60 -11.48 3.88 4.69
N PRO A 61 -10.89 2.84 4.08
CA PRO A 61 -11.55 1.55 4.03
C PRO A 61 -11.83 1.12 5.47
N ALA A 62 -13.04 0.61 5.74
CA ALA A 62 -13.55 0.43 7.12
C ALA A 62 -12.58 -0.33 8.06
N ASP A 63 -11.67 -1.11 7.48
CA ASP A 63 -10.70 -1.93 8.20
C ASP A 63 -9.31 -1.28 8.40
N LEU A 64 -9.06 -0.06 7.89
CA LEU A 64 -7.83 0.71 8.08
C LEU A 64 -8.15 2.14 8.53
N ASP A 65 -8.10 2.37 9.84
CA ASP A 65 -8.14 3.70 10.42
C ASP A 65 -6.74 4.24 10.73
N THR A 66 -6.68 5.50 11.15
CA THR A 66 -5.45 6.17 11.57
C THR A 66 -4.71 5.42 12.68
N ALA A 67 -5.43 4.79 13.62
CA ALA A 67 -4.81 4.09 14.74
C ALA A 67 -4.10 2.81 14.30
N LYS A 68 -4.73 2.01 13.43
CA LYS A 68 -4.14 0.80 12.86
C LYS A 68 -2.99 1.12 11.92
N ALA A 69 -3.14 2.13 11.06
CA ALA A 69 -2.05 2.62 10.22
C ALA A 69 -0.86 3.08 11.07
N GLN A 70 -1.11 3.81 12.17
CA GLN A 70 -0.08 4.24 13.11
C GLN A 70 0.65 3.06 13.76
N GLN A 71 -0.10 2.03 14.18
CA GLN A 71 0.48 0.83 14.79
C GLN A 71 1.40 0.08 13.81
N ILE A 72 0.91 -0.15 12.59
CA ILE A 72 1.68 -0.82 11.54
C ILE A 72 2.97 -0.03 11.27
N LEU A 73 2.84 1.27 11.00
CA LEU A 73 3.97 2.14 10.71
C LEU A 73 4.99 2.14 11.84
N ARG A 74 4.54 2.36 13.09
CA ARG A 74 5.44 2.36 14.26
C ARG A 74 6.17 1.04 14.41
N THR A 75 5.50 -0.08 14.18
CA THR A 75 6.14 -1.40 14.28
C THR A 75 7.21 -1.58 13.20
N VAL A 76 6.95 -1.12 11.96
CA VAL A 76 7.91 -1.19 10.85
C VAL A 76 9.17 -0.35 11.11
N ILE A 77 9.02 0.81 11.75
CA ILE A 77 10.13 1.74 12.03
C ILE A 77 10.69 1.65 13.46
N ASP A 78 10.22 0.71 14.27
CA ASP A 78 10.73 0.50 15.63
C ASP A 78 12.03 -0.31 15.58
N PRO A 79 13.15 0.24 16.10
CA PRO A 79 14.43 -0.47 16.11
C PRO A 79 14.41 -1.79 16.92
N ASN A 80 13.43 -1.97 17.81
CA ASN A 80 13.26 -3.14 18.66
C ASN A 80 12.33 -4.21 18.06
N SER A 81 11.60 -3.89 16.98
CA SER A 81 10.77 -4.88 16.29
C SER A 81 11.63 -5.99 15.71
N THR A 82 11.13 -7.23 15.76
CA THR A 82 11.83 -8.34 15.14
C THR A 82 11.74 -8.24 13.61
N PRO A 83 12.78 -8.66 12.87
CA PRO A 83 12.75 -8.70 11.41
C PRO A 83 11.57 -9.51 10.84
N GLU A 84 11.18 -10.60 11.51
CA GLU A 84 10.02 -11.42 11.12
C GLU A 84 8.72 -10.62 11.24
N THR A 85 8.51 -9.94 12.38
CA THR A 85 7.35 -9.07 12.58
C THR A 85 7.28 -7.97 11.52
N VAL A 86 8.42 -7.33 11.22
CA VAL A 86 8.50 -6.27 10.21
C VAL A 86 8.19 -6.81 8.81
N ALA A 87 8.73 -7.97 8.44
CA ALA A 87 8.43 -8.61 7.15
C ALA A 87 6.94 -8.95 7.01
N GLY A 88 6.27 -9.34 8.09
CA GLY A 88 4.83 -9.58 8.12
C GLY A 88 3.96 -8.34 7.91
N LEU A 89 4.53 -7.13 8.05
CA LEU A 89 3.82 -5.85 7.94
C LEU A 89 4.07 -5.10 6.63
N VAL A 90 4.85 -5.69 5.72
CA VAL A 90 5.18 -5.09 4.43
C VAL A 90 4.79 -5.99 3.28
N ASP A 91 4.36 -5.39 2.18
CA ASP A 91 4.08 -6.09 0.93
C ASP A 91 5.34 -6.16 0.07
N ASP A 92 6.34 -6.92 0.55
CA ASP A 92 7.53 -7.24 -0.24
C ASP A 92 7.89 -8.73 -0.04
N ASN A 93 8.26 -9.39 -1.14
CA ASN A 93 8.62 -10.81 -1.18
C ASN A 93 10.14 -11.04 -1.01
N ASP A 94 10.94 -9.99 -0.88
CA ASP A 94 12.37 -10.11 -0.59
C ASP A 94 12.58 -10.77 0.79
N PRO A 95 13.28 -11.92 0.87
CA PRO A 95 13.47 -12.63 2.14
C PRO A 95 14.32 -11.84 3.15
N GLY A 96 15.04 -10.82 2.69
CA GLY A 96 15.85 -9.93 3.53
C GLY A 96 15.13 -8.67 4.00
N ILE A 97 13.86 -8.44 3.62
CA ILE A 97 13.23 -7.12 3.79
C ILE A 97 13.10 -6.71 5.25
N GLY A 98 12.75 -7.65 6.13
CA GLY A 98 12.66 -7.42 7.57
C GLY A 98 14.00 -6.99 8.18
N GLN A 99 15.12 -7.55 7.71
CA GLN A 99 16.46 -7.18 8.16
C GLN A 99 16.84 -5.78 7.66
N LYS A 100 16.55 -5.48 6.39
CA LYS A 100 16.81 -4.16 5.79
C LYS A 100 16.04 -3.06 6.53
N LEU A 101 14.75 -3.26 6.78
CA LEU A 101 13.91 -2.29 7.50
C LEU A 101 14.28 -2.17 8.99
N ASN A 102 14.63 -3.27 9.66
CA ASN A 102 15.15 -3.18 11.03
C ASN A 102 16.50 -2.42 11.09
N GLY A 103 17.38 -2.63 10.10
CA GLY A 103 18.61 -1.87 9.94
C GLY A 103 18.35 -0.38 9.71
N PHE A 104 17.40 -0.06 8.82
CA PHE A 104 16.90 1.30 8.60
C PHE A 104 16.39 1.93 9.91
N ALA A 105 15.50 1.25 10.65
CA ALA A 105 14.93 1.73 11.89
C ALA A 105 15.99 2.05 12.95
N LYS A 106 17.01 1.19 13.07
CA LYS A 106 18.17 1.41 13.95
C LYS A 106 19.01 2.60 13.51
N GLY A 107 19.28 2.75 12.21
CA GLY A 107 20.02 3.90 11.67
C GLY A 107 19.25 5.22 11.86
N ALA A 108 17.96 5.22 11.52
CA ALA A 108 17.06 6.35 11.70
C ALA A 108 16.97 6.78 13.16
N SER A 109 16.81 5.82 14.09
CA SER A 109 16.76 6.09 15.53
C SER A 109 18.06 6.70 16.07
N GLN A 110 19.22 6.24 15.59
CA GLN A 110 20.52 6.87 15.91
C GLN A 110 20.61 8.31 15.40
N GLY A 111 19.97 8.60 14.26
CA GLY A 111 19.81 9.95 13.73
C GLY A 111 18.74 10.80 14.44
N GLY A 112 18.06 10.25 15.47
CA GLY A 112 16.99 10.90 16.23
C GLY A 112 15.59 10.77 15.64
N TYR A 113 15.43 10.00 14.55
CA TYR A 113 14.14 9.67 13.95
C TYR A 113 13.55 8.42 14.61
N THR A 114 13.09 8.58 15.84
CA THR A 114 12.43 7.52 16.62
C THR A 114 10.94 7.39 16.25
N PRO A 115 10.26 6.28 16.60
CA PRO A 115 8.85 6.06 16.22
C PRO A 115 7.85 7.13 16.71
N ASP A 116 8.19 7.93 17.72
CA ASP A 116 7.39 9.09 18.17
C ASP A 116 7.43 10.26 17.18
N LYS A 117 8.41 10.32 16.29
CA LYS A 117 8.53 11.36 15.25
C LYS A 117 7.57 11.18 14.09
N PHE A 118 6.95 10.01 13.97
CA PHE A 118 6.05 9.68 12.87
C PHE A 118 4.62 9.63 13.38
N THR A 119 3.76 10.48 12.82
CA THR A 119 2.35 10.59 13.20
C THR A 119 1.47 10.53 11.96
N VAL A 120 0.65 9.49 11.84
CA VAL A 120 -0.40 9.38 10.84
C VAL A 120 -1.44 10.46 11.10
N LYS A 121 -1.73 11.26 10.08
CA LYS A 121 -2.69 12.37 10.10
C LYS A 121 -4.00 11.99 9.43
N SER A 122 -3.92 11.27 8.32
CA SER A 122 -5.09 10.82 7.56
C SER A 122 -4.82 9.47 6.90
N VAL A 123 -5.93 8.77 6.63
CA VAL A 123 -6.00 7.59 5.78
C VAL A 123 -7.07 7.87 4.75
N GLU A 124 -6.74 7.75 3.48
CA GLU A 124 -7.65 7.98 2.36
C GLU A 124 -7.66 6.73 1.48
N ALA A 125 -8.83 6.14 1.26
CA ALA A 125 -8.93 4.98 0.38
C ALA A 125 -8.62 5.43 -1.05
N THR A 126 -7.75 4.69 -1.75
CA THR A 126 -7.56 4.87 -3.20
C THR A 126 -8.36 3.84 -3.99
N ASP A 127 -8.57 2.65 -3.41
CA ASP A 127 -9.51 1.62 -3.86
C ASP A 127 -9.86 0.68 -2.69
N GLU A 128 -10.50 -0.46 -2.96
CA GLU A 128 -10.91 -1.43 -1.93
C GLU A 128 -9.71 -2.02 -1.14
N ASN A 129 -8.55 -2.14 -1.78
CA ASN A 129 -7.37 -2.80 -1.26
C ASN A 129 -6.17 -1.87 -1.10
N ASN A 130 -6.29 -0.58 -1.44
CA ASN A 130 -5.20 0.39 -1.32
C ASN A 130 -5.67 1.66 -0.61
N ALA A 131 -4.78 2.23 0.19
CA ALA A 131 -5.01 3.50 0.86
C ALA A 131 -3.74 4.34 0.86
N THR A 132 -3.90 5.66 0.76
CA THR A 132 -2.85 6.64 1.01
C THR A 132 -2.91 7.03 2.48
N VAL A 133 -1.81 6.80 3.20
CA VAL A 133 -1.63 7.17 4.59
C VAL A 133 -0.71 8.37 4.65
N THR A 134 -1.23 9.52 5.07
CA THR A 134 -0.41 10.73 5.24
C THR A 134 0.25 10.71 6.61
N VAL A 135 1.57 10.71 6.64
CA VAL A 135 2.38 10.67 7.86
C VAL A 135 3.15 11.97 8.01
N GLU A 136 2.95 12.65 9.12
CA GLU A 136 3.79 13.76 9.54
C GLU A 136 5.06 13.22 10.22
N VAL A 137 6.21 13.61 9.68
CA VAL A 137 7.53 13.25 10.18
C VAL A 137 8.20 14.47 10.78
N ALA A 138 8.34 14.49 12.11
CA ALA A 138 9.05 15.54 12.82
C ALA A 138 10.57 15.29 12.76
N SER A 139 11.31 16.21 12.16
CA SER A 139 12.77 16.10 12.12
C SER A 139 13.37 16.55 13.47
N PRO A 140 14.32 15.80 14.05
CA PRO A 140 15.12 16.30 15.17
C PRO A 140 16.10 17.42 14.75
N HIS A 141 16.25 17.68 13.45
CA HIS A 141 17.21 18.63 12.88
C HIS A 141 16.57 19.82 12.15
N ALA A 142 15.24 19.80 11.94
CA ALA A 142 14.50 20.85 11.26
C ALA A 142 13.25 21.26 12.06
N PRO A 143 12.87 22.55 12.05
CA PRO A 143 11.83 23.06 12.94
C PRO A 143 10.39 22.70 12.53
N GLN A 144 10.17 22.36 11.26
CA GLN A 144 8.83 22.06 10.74
C GLN A 144 8.73 20.58 10.37
N PRO A 145 7.67 19.88 10.81
CA PRO A 145 7.39 18.53 10.34
C PRO A 145 7.08 18.48 8.85
N VAL A 146 7.36 17.34 8.22
CA VAL A 146 7.07 17.10 6.80
C VAL A 146 5.99 16.05 6.67
N ALA A 147 4.94 16.32 5.88
CA ALA A 147 3.94 15.34 5.54
C ALA A 147 4.43 14.47 4.37
N VAL A 148 4.46 13.15 4.57
CA VAL A 148 4.88 12.15 3.61
C VAL A 148 3.73 11.18 3.37
N PRO A 149 3.25 11.03 2.12
CA PRO A 149 2.26 10.02 1.79
C PRO A 149 2.93 8.65 1.65
N TYR A 150 2.38 7.64 2.32
CA TYR A 150 2.78 6.25 2.16
C TYR A 150 1.58 5.42 1.72
N THR A 151 1.77 4.60 0.70
CA THR A 151 0.73 3.66 0.27
C THR A 151 0.72 2.44 1.18
N PHE A 152 -0.48 2.07 1.60
CA PHE A 152 -0.78 0.82 2.30
C PHE A 152 -1.63 -0.04 1.38
N THR A 153 -1.37 -1.35 1.40
CA THR A 153 -2.08 -2.33 0.57
C THR A 153 -2.59 -3.46 1.44
N LYS A 154 -3.81 -3.92 1.17
CA LYS A 154 -4.46 -5.04 1.83
C LYS A 154 -4.10 -6.33 1.08
N VAL A 155 -3.35 -7.20 1.73
CA VAL A 155 -2.91 -8.50 1.21
C VAL A 155 -3.48 -9.58 2.11
N GLU A 156 -4.26 -10.51 1.54
CA GLU A 156 -4.89 -11.60 2.29
C GLU A 156 -5.71 -11.12 3.52
N GLY A 157 -6.35 -9.96 3.40
CA GLY A 157 -7.14 -9.36 4.48
C GLY A 157 -6.35 -8.53 5.50
N ALA A 158 -5.02 -8.51 5.42
CA ALA A 158 -4.15 -7.74 6.30
C ALA A 158 -3.57 -6.51 5.60
N TRP A 159 -3.63 -5.35 6.25
CA TRP A 159 -3.01 -4.13 5.75
C TRP A 159 -1.50 -4.14 5.99
N LYS A 160 -0.76 -3.80 4.95
CA LYS A 160 0.70 -3.78 4.93
C LYS A 160 1.19 -2.48 4.30
N VAL A 161 2.39 -2.05 4.66
CA VAL A 161 3.08 -0.97 3.94
C VAL A 161 3.45 -1.47 2.55
N SER A 162 3.09 -0.74 1.50
CA SER A 162 3.34 -1.19 0.13
C SER A 162 4.84 -1.26 -0.19
N LYS A 163 5.19 -2.04 -1.22
CA LYS A 163 6.57 -2.10 -1.73
C LYS A 163 7.16 -0.73 -2.07
N ASP A 164 6.40 0.14 -2.72
CA ASP A 164 6.85 1.48 -3.10
C ASP A 164 7.13 2.36 -1.88
N ALA A 165 6.28 2.28 -0.85
CA ALA A 165 6.50 2.96 0.42
C ALA A 165 7.75 2.43 1.15
N VAL A 166 7.96 1.11 1.13
CA VAL A 166 9.17 0.47 1.68
C VAL A 166 10.43 0.93 0.94
N ASN A 167 10.42 0.94 -0.39
CA ASN A 167 11.54 1.42 -1.19
C ASN A 167 11.83 2.90 -0.91
N SER A 168 10.78 3.71 -0.76
CA SER A 168 10.92 5.11 -0.38
C SER A 168 11.63 5.25 0.96
N LEU A 169 11.22 4.50 1.99
CA LEU A 169 11.90 4.49 3.29
C LEU A 169 13.38 4.07 3.17
N LEU A 170 13.65 2.97 2.48
CA LEU A 170 15.02 2.45 2.35
C LEU A 170 15.93 3.38 1.53
N SER A 171 15.39 4.09 0.54
CA SER A 171 16.17 5.08 -0.23
C SER A 171 16.62 6.26 0.63
N MET A 172 15.85 6.66 1.65
CA MET A 172 16.25 7.72 2.59
C MET A 172 17.50 7.33 3.40
N ALA A 173 17.71 6.04 3.68
CA ALA A 173 18.91 5.58 4.39
C ALA A 173 20.17 5.57 3.52
N ASN A 174 20.04 5.49 2.20
CA ASN A 174 21.19 5.38 1.30
C ASN A 174 21.73 6.74 0.82
N GLY A 175 21.03 7.84 1.12
CA GLY A 175 21.42 9.20 0.72
C GLY A 175 21.35 9.44 -0.80
N PRO A 176 21.45 10.70 -1.27
CA PRO A 176 21.65 10.97 -2.69
C PRO A 176 23.01 10.38 -3.12
N HIS A 177 22.99 9.53 -4.13
CA HIS A 177 24.20 9.07 -4.83
C HIS A 177 24.82 10.19 -5.67
#